data_AF-A0A5E6P2T8-F1
#
_entry.id   AF-A0A5E6P2T8-F1
#
_cell.length_a   1.000
_cell.length_b   1.000
_cell.length_c   1.000
_cell.angle_alpha   90.00
_cell.angle_beta   90.00
_cell.angle_gamma   90.00
#
_symmetry.space_group_name_H-M   'P 1'
#
loop_
_entity.id
_entity.type
_entity.pdbx_description
1 polymer ?
#
loop_
_entity_poly.entity_id
_entity_poly.type
_entity_poly.pdbx_seq_one_letter_code
_entity_poly.pdbx_strand_id
1 'polypeptide(L)' 'MKRVWTIQVPGFSPFSMVLMEGPQDRAGALREAQLIWPVCEVKP' A
#
# COMPACT_ATOMS: atom_id res chain seq x y z
N MET A 1 -2.14 7.40 -14.42
CA MET A 1 -2.85 8.20 -13.40
C MET A 1 -2.27 7.81 -12.05
N LYS A 2 -1.84 8.77 -11.21
CA LYS A 2 -1.34 8.44 -9.87
C LYS A 2 -2.48 7.87 -9.03
N ARG A 3 -2.33 6.62 -8.57
CA ARG A 3 -3.29 5.99 -7.67
C ARG A 3 -2.76 6.06 -6.24
N VAL A 4 -3.58 6.59 -5.35
CA VAL A 4 -3.31 6.62 -3.91
C VAL A 4 -3.89 5.35 -3.32
N TRP A 5 -3.13 4.71 -2.43
CA TRP A 5 -3.54 3.53 -1.69
C TRP A 5 -3.58 3.85 -0.21
N THR A 6 -4.61 3.38 0.50
CA THR A 6 -4.65 3.44 1.96
C THR A 6 -4.04 2.17 2.53
N ILE A 7 -2.98 2.31 3.32
CA ILE A 7 -2.32 1.23 4.05
C ILE A 7 -2.98 1.08 5.42
N GLN A 8 -3.28 -0.16 5.80
CA GLN A 8 -3.73 -0.51 7.15
C GLN A 8 -2.72 -1.48 7.76
N VAL A 9 -2.19 -1.12 8.93
CA VAL A 9 -1.28 -1.95 9.73
C VAL A 9 -1.90 -2.11 11.12
N PRO A 10 -2.04 -3.32 11.67
CA PRO A 10 -2.57 -3.52 13.02
C PRO A 10 -1.81 -2.69 14.04
N GLY A 11 -2.53 -1.92 14.86
CA GLY A 11 -1.94 -1.04 15.89
C GLY A 11 -1.52 0.36 15.41
N PHE A 12 -1.67 0.67 14.12
CA PHE A 12 -1.39 2.01 13.57
C PHE A 12 -2.63 2.62 12.92
N SER A 13 -2.72 3.96 12.95
CA SER A 13 -3.71 4.68 12.17
C SER A 13 -3.46 4.47 10.67
N PRO A 14 -4.52 4.31 9.84
CA PRO A 14 -4.36 4.18 8.40
C PRO A 14 -3.63 5.39 7.78
N PHE A 15 -2.83 5.14 6.75
CA PHE A 15 -2.06 6.19 6.06
C PHE A 15 -1.99 5.96 4.54
N SER A 16 -1.76 7.04 3.80
CA SER A 16 -1.72 7.00 2.34
C SER A 16 -0.34 6.65 1.80
N MET A 17 -0.30 5.83 0.76
CA MET A 17 0.87 5.47 -0.02
C MET A 17 0.63 5.75 -1.50
N VAL A 18 1.65 6.23 -2.21
CA VAL A 18 1.63 6.43 -3.66
C VAL A 18 2.72 5.58 -4.28
N LEU A 19 2.36 4.72 -5.22
CA LEU A 19 3.32 3.98 -6.01
C LEU A 19 3.86 4.87 -7.13
N MET A 20 5.18 5.05 -7.16
CA MET A 20 5.84 5.85 -8.19
C MET A 20 6.23 5.01 -9.41
N GLU A 21 6.58 3.74 -9.21
CA GLU A 21 7.09 2.83 -10.23
C GLU A 21 6.43 1.45 -10.13
N GLY A 22 6.50 0.65 -11.21
CA GLY A 22 5.95 -0.71 -11.27
C GLY A 22 4.43 -0.79 -11.44
N PRO A 23 3.84 -1.99 -11.26
CA PRO A 23 2.41 -2.21 -11.39
C PRO A 23 1.62 -1.40 -10.35
N GLN A 24 0.74 -0.51 -10.81
CA GLN A 24 -0.08 0.36 -9.97
C GLN A 24 -1.45 -0.24 -9.62
N ASP A 25 -1.57 -1.56 -9.68
CA ASP A 25 -2.72 -2.31 -9.22
C ASP A 25 -2.59 -2.68 -7.74
N ARG A 26 -3.65 -3.26 -7.19
CA ARG A 26 -3.72 -3.61 -5.76
C ARG A 26 -2.65 -4.63 -5.36
N ALA A 27 -2.31 -5.59 -6.23
CA ALA A 27 -1.31 -6.60 -5.92
C ALA A 27 0.09 -5.98 -5.88
N GLY A 28 0.42 -5.09 -6.82
CA GLY A 28 1.64 -4.30 -6.78
C GLY A 28 1.75 -3.46 -5.51
N ALA A 29 0.68 -2.75 -5.13
CA ALA A 29 0.63 -1.96 -3.90
C ALA A 29 0.84 -2.80 -2.64
N LEU A 30 0.18 -3.96 -2.56
CA LEU A 30 0.34 -4.84 -1.41
C LEU A 30 1.78 -5.35 -1.30
N ARG A 31 2.36 -5.79 -2.42
CA ARG A 31 3.72 -6.31 -2.47
C ARG A 31 4.73 -5.27 -1.98
N GLU A 32 4.66 -4.04 -2.48
CA GLU A 32 5.58 -2.97 -2.06
C GLU A 32 5.37 -2.58 -0.60
N ALA A 33 4.12 -2.46 -0.15
CA ALA A 33 3.82 -2.14 1.26
C ALA A 33 4.34 -3.22 2.21
N GLN A 34 4.25 -4.49 1.83
CA GLN A 34 4.71 -5.63 2.64
C GLN A 34 6.24 -5.71 2.79
N LEU A 35 7.01 -5.04 1.94
CA LEU A 35 8.47 -4.92 2.13
C LEU A 35 8.84 -4.11 3.37
N ILE A 36 7.95 -3.21 3.82
CA ILE A 36 8.14 -2.35 4.99
C ILE A 36 7.28 -2.82 6.17
N TRP A 37 6.02 -3.19 5.90
CA TRP A 37 5.06 -3.66 6.91
C TRP A 37 4.53 -5.05 6.54
N PRO A 38 5.18 -6.14 7.01
CA PRO A 38 4.85 -7.50 6.58
C PRO A 38 3.39 -7.91 6.80
N VAL A 39 2.75 -7.34 7.84
CA VAL A 39 1.34 -7.55 8.16
C VAL A 39 0.58 -6.25 7.88
N CYS A 40 0.28 -6.01 6.60
CA CYS A 40 -0.52 -4.87 6.17
C CYS A 40 -1.58 -5.25 5.13
N GLU A 41 -2.58 -4.38 4.98
CA GLU A 41 -3.57 -4.43 3.91
C GLU A 41 -3.56 -3.13 3.09
N VAL A 42 -3.95 -3.23 1.81
CA VAL A 42 -4.10 -2.09 0.90
C VAL A 42 -5.55 -1.94 0.43
N LYS A 43 -6.05 -0.72 0.50
CA LYS A 43 -7.37 -0.30 -0.01
C LYS A 43 -7.22 0.83 -1.05
N PRO A 44 -8.03 0.83 -2.12
CA PRO A 44 -7.98 1.87 -3.15
C PRO A 44 -8.46 3.24 -2.65
#